data_AF-A0A268S4H1-F1
#
_entry.id   AF-A0A268S4H1-F1
#
_cell.length_a   1.000
_cell.length_b   1.000
_cell.length_c   1.000
_cell.angle_alpha   90.00
_cell.angle_beta   90.00
_cell.angle_gamma   90.00
#
_symmetry.space_group_name_H-M   'P 1'
#
loop_
_entity.id
_entity.type
_entity.pdbx_description
1 polymer ?
#
loop_
_entity_poly.entity_id
_entity_poly.type
_entity_poly.pdbx_seq_one_letter_code
_entity_poly.pdbx_strand_id
1 'polypeptide(L)'
;MIYKNIKIKNETYWLRKMTKTQVQNVIREKGYFHGFLCGKNTHPEQIADDWHFGVEIKITDLDTFEQRVEDFKAGHTTHTPGLITYTPGLGQHPHYYQIIKTC
;
A
#
# COMPACT_ATOMS: atom_id res chain seq x y z
N MET A 1 -9.76 -5.32 -8.52
CA MET A 1 -9.38 -6.75 -8.40
C MET A 1 -9.22 -7.08 -6.93
N ILE A 2 -9.71 -8.23 -6.46
CA ILE A 2 -9.56 -8.68 -5.07
C ILE A 2 -8.70 -9.94 -5.08
N TYR A 3 -7.70 -9.97 -4.21
CA TYR A 3 -6.81 -11.07 -3.96
C TYR A 3 -7.14 -11.64 -2.59
N LYS A 4 -7.28 -12.95 -2.52
CA LYS A 4 -7.69 -13.66 -1.29
C LYS A 4 -6.52 -14.46 -0.78
N ASN A 5 -6.54 -14.73 0.52
CA ASN A 5 -5.58 -15.60 1.19
C ASN A 5 -4.12 -15.14 1.06
N ILE A 6 -3.88 -13.83 1.02
CA ILE A 6 -2.53 -13.27 0.97
C ILE A 6 -1.95 -13.35 2.37
N LYS A 7 -0.92 -14.18 2.56
CA LYS A 7 -0.24 -14.31 3.85
C LYS A 7 0.79 -13.19 3.99
N ILE A 8 0.63 -12.31 4.97
CA ILE A 8 1.62 -11.27 5.27
C ILE A 8 2.00 -11.46 6.73
N LYS A 9 3.29 -11.73 6.99
CA LYS A 9 3.77 -12.23 8.29
C LYS A 9 3.00 -13.51 8.66
N ASN A 10 2.24 -13.48 9.75
CA ASN A 10 1.47 -14.62 10.27
C ASN A 10 -0.04 -14.49 10.05
N GLU A 11 -0.51 -13.44 9.36
CA GLU A 11 -1.92 -13.17 9.15
C GLU A 11 -2.32 -13.38 7.68
N THR A 12 -3.56 -13.80 7.48
CA THR A 12 -4.13 -14.00 6.14
C THR A 12 -5.06 -12.85 5.81
N TYR A 13 -4.75 -12.12 4.73
CA TYR A 13 -5.49 -10.94 4.30
C TYR A 13 -6.26 -11.16 3.00
N TRP A 14 -7.35 -10.43 2.86
CA TRP A 14 -7.97 -10.15 1.58
C TRP A 14 -7.60 -8.74 1.16
N LEU A 15 -6.93 -8.62 0.01
CA LEU A 15 -6.43 -7.36 -0.52
C LEU A 15 -7.23 -6.93 -1.75
N ARG A 16 -7.74 -5.71 -1.73
CA ARG A 16 -8.38 -5.08 -2.89
C ARG A 16 -7.40 -4.09 -3.53
N LYS A 17 -7.08 -4.31 -4.80
CA LYS A 17 -6.32 -3.37 -5.63
C LYS A 17 -7.13 -2.10 -5.88
N MET A 18 -6.53 -0.94 -5.62
CA MET A 18 -7.18 0.37 -5.68
C MET A 18 -6.36 1.44 -6.38
N THR A 19 -7.04 2.40 -7.01
CA THR A 19 -6.43 3.65 -7.49
C THR A 19 -6.39 4.71 -6.37
N LYS A 20 -5.56 5.74 -6.53
CA LYS A 20 -5.48 6.87 -5.59
C LYS A 20 -6.87 7.48 -5.31
N THR A 21 -7.64 7.76 -6.35
CA THR A 21 -9.00 8.32 -6.23
C THR A 21 -9.92 7.40 -5.43
N GLN A 22 -9.84 6.09 -5.61
CA GLN A 22 -10.65 5.15 -4.84
C GLN A 22 -10.26 5.14 -3.36
N VAL A 23 -8.96 5.26 -3.04
CA VAL A 23 -8.49 5.39 -1.65
C VAL A 23 -9.03 6.67 -1.02
N GLN A 24 -8.91 7.81 -1.72
CA GLN A 24 -9.44 9.08 -1.24
C GLN A 24 -10.96 9.01 -1.01
N ASN A 25 -11.71 8.34 -1.88
CA ASN A 25 -13.15 8.15 -1.69
C ASN A 25 -13.45 7.30 -0.45
N VAL A 26 -12.71 6.22 -0.22
CA VAL A 26 -12.84 5.43 1.01
C VAL A 26 -12.57 6.26 2.26
N ILE A 27 -11.53 7.10 2.25
CA ILE A 27 -11.24 8.01 3.37
C ILE A 27 -12.39 9.00 3.58
N ARG A 28 -12.92 9.61 2.51
CA ARG A 28 -14.06 10.55 2.60
C ARG A 28 -15.34 9.88 3.11
N GLU A 29 -15.65 8.68 2.64
CA GLU A 29 -16.91 7.99 2.93
C GLU A 29 -16.88 7.27 4.28
N LYS A 30 -15.73 6.70 4.67
CA LYS A 30 -15.60 5.87 5.88
C LYS A 30 -14.78 6.51 6.99
N GLY A 31 -14.12 7.64 6.73
CA GLY A 31 -13.22 8.31 7.67
C GLY A 31 -11.91 7.55 7.94
N TYR A 32 -11.63 6.47 7.20
CA TYR A 32 -10.46 5.64 7.45
C TYR A 32 -10.09 4.74 6.26
N PHE A 33 -8.78 4.56 6.06
CA PHE A 33 -8.18 3.60 5.15
C PHE A 33 -7.12 2.76 5.87
N HIS A 34 -7.18 1.44 5.65
CA HIS A 34 -6.16 0.47 6.04
C HIS A 34 -5.70 -0.31 4.82
N GLY A 35 -4.41 -0.33 4.57
CA GLY A 35 -3.88 -1.06 3.44
C GLY A 35 -2.38 -0.94 3.29
N PHE A 36 -1.91 -1.23 2.09
CA PHE A 36 -0.51 -1.17 1.71
C PHE A 36 -0.31 -0.17 0.57
N LEU A 37 0.81 0.54 0.64
CA LEU A 37 1.36 1.42 -0.38
C LEU A 37 2.59 0.76 -1.01
N CYS A 38 2.60 0.58 -2.32
CA CYS A 38 3.64 -0.18 -3.02
C CYS A 38 3.93 0.38 -4.42
N GLY A 39 4.94 -0.18 -5.11
CA GLY A 39 5.18 0.10 -6.53
C GLY A 39 4.04 -0.39 -7.42
N LYS A 40 3.89 0.21 -8.60
CA LYS A 40 2.82 -0.11 -9.57
C LYS A 40 2.81 -1.58 -9.99
N ASN A 41 3.99 -2.16 -10.14
CA ASN A 41 4.16 -3.54 -10.59
C ASN A 41 4.22 -4.53 -9.41
N THR A 42 4.08 -4.06 -8.17
CA THR A 42 4.07 -4.94 -6.99
C THR A 42 2.78 -5.78 -6.97
N HIS A 43 2.97 -7.09 -6.97
CA HIS A 43 1.92 -8.08 -6.73
C HIS A 43 1.71 -8.30 -5.22
N PRO A 44 0.51 -8.67 -4.77
CA PRO A 44 0.24 -8.95 -3.35
C PRO A 44 1.19 -9.95 -2.70
N GLU A 45 1.62 -10.97 -3.44
CA GLU A 45 2.59 -11.98 -3.00
C GLU A 45 4.00 -11.41 -2.77
N GLN A 46 4.29 -10.21 -3.29
CA GLN A 46 5.54 -9.49 -3.07
C GLN A 46 5.45 -8.52 -1.87
N ILE A 47 4.23 -8.27 -1.38
CA ILE A 47 3.97 -7.60 -0.09
C ILE A 47 4.05 -8.64 1.04
N ALA A 48 3.67 -9.89 0.72
CA ALA A 48 3.97 -11.07 1.53
C ALA A 48 5.49 -11.30 1.65
N ASP A 49 5.87 -11.99 2.72
CA ASP A 49 7.15 -11.89 3.43
C ASP A 49 8.45 -12.04 2.60
N ASP A 50 9.55 -11.57 3.21
CA ASP A 50 10.94 -11.43 2.75
C ASP A 50 11.31 -10.13 2.03
N TRP A 51 10.56 -9.73 1.00
CA TRP A 51 11.02 -8.62 0.15
C TRP A 51 10.52 -7.23 0.55
N HIS A 52 9.50 -7.17 1.43
CA HIS A 52 8.95 -5.93 1.99
C HIS A 52 8.55 -4.87 0.95
N PHE A 53 8.09 -5.27 -0.24
CA PHE A 53 7.82 -4.34 -1.35
C PHE A 53 6.57 -3.45 -1.18
N GLY A 54 6.03 -3.35 0.03
CA GLY A 54 4.88 -2.51 0.38
C GLY A 54 4.92 -2.04 1.83
N VAL A 55 4.36 -0.86 2.06
CA VAL A 55 4.29 -0.18 3.36
C VAL A 55 2.88 -0.23 3.87
N GLU A 56 2.66 -0.82 5.04
CA GLU A 56 1.37 -0.76 5.70
C GLU A 56 1.06 0.69 6.11
N ILE A 57 -0.14 1.16 5.77
CA ILE A 57 -0.63 2.50 6.11
C ILE A 57 -2.02 2.41 6.73
N LYS A 58 -2.21 3.18 7.80
CA LYS A 58 -3.47 3.36 8.52
C LYS A 58 -3.71 4.87 8.59
N ILE A 59 -4.70 5.37 7.86
CA ILE A 59 -4.86 6.81 7.64
C ILE A 59 -6.33 7.20 7.77
N THR A 60 -6.60 8.31 8.45
CA THR A 60 -7.95 8.81 8.75
C THR A 60 -8.36 10.03 7.94
N ASP A 61 -7.39 10.72 7.34
CA ASP A 61 -7.62 11.99 6.62
C ASP A 61 -6.81 12.06 5.31
N LEU A 62 -7.24 12.96 4.43
CA LEU A 62 -6.66 13.08 3.10
C LEU A 62 -5.28 13.73 3.12
N ASP A 63 -5.03 14.66 4.04
CA ASP A 63 -3.76 15.40 4.08
C ASP A 63 -2.62 14.46 4.48
N THR A 64 -2.86 13.63 5.51
CA THR A 64 -1.94 12.57 5.92
C THR A 64 -1.74 11.54 4.81
N PHE A 65 -2.79 11.21 4.04
CA PHE A 65 -2.67 10.31 2.89
C PHE A 65 -1.77 10.88 1.80
N GLU A 66 -1.98 12.13 1.42
CA GLU A 66 -1.16 12.81 0.41
C GLU A 66 0.30 12.92 0.86
N GLN A 67 0.54 13.32 2.11
CA GLN A 67 1.89 13.40 2.67
C GLN A 67 2.58 12.03 2.63
N ARG A 68 1.88 10.96 3.03
CA ARG A 68 2.46 9.61 3.04
C ARG A 68 2.82 9.12 1.63
N VAL A 69 2.03 9.49 0.62
CA VAL A 69 2.29 9.18 -0.78
C VAL A 69 3.53 9.94 -1.29
N GLU A 70 3.66 11.21 -0.95
CA GLU A 70 4.84 12.00 -1.33
C GLU A 70 6.11 11.51 -0.63
N ASP A 71 6.05 11.20 0.67
CA ASP A 71 7.18 10.62 1.40
C ASP A 71 7.66 9.30 0.79
N PHE A 72 6.72 8.45 0.36
CA PHE A 72 7.01 7.18 -0.29
C PHE A 72 7.64 7.35 -1.68
N LYS A 73 7.24 8.38 -2.43
CA LYS A 73 7.88 8.74 -3.71
C LYS A 73 9.27 9.30 -3.51
N ALA A 74 9.45 10.19 -2.53
CA ALA A 74 10.71 10.85 -2.24
C ALA A 74 11.74 9.91 -1.58
N GLY A 75 11.30 8.78 -1.02
CA GLY A 75 12.18 7.88 -0.27
C GLY A 75 12.67 8.46 1.05
N HIS A 76 11.93 9.42 1.60
CA HIS A 76 12.28 10.10 2.86
C HIS A 76 11.88 9.32 4.12
N THR A 77 11.34 8.12 3.97
CA THR A 77 11.00 7.27 5.10
C THR A 77 12.26 6.58 5.62
N THR A 78 12.79 7.07 6.74
CA THR A 78 13.99 6.58 7.45
C THR A 78 14.01 5.07 7.74
N HIS A 79 12.86 4.39 7.62
CA HIS A 79 12.70 2.95 7.88
C HIS A 79 12.04 2.21 6.71
N THR A 80 11.90 2.83 5.54
CA THR A 80 11.28 2.19 4.38
C THR A 80 11.92 2.68 3.09
N PRO A 81 12.52 1.78 2.28
CA PRO A 81 13.01 2.16 0.96
C PRO A 81 11.87 2.79 0.15
N GLY A 82 12.07 3.95 -0.43
CA GLY A 82 11.06 4.60 -1.28
C GLY A 82 10.94 3.91 -2.64
N LEU A 83 10.00 4.38 -3.47
CA LEU A 83 9.90 4.00 -4.89
C LEU A 83 11.22 4.10 -5.66
N ILE A 84 12.10 5.01 -5.26
CA ILE A 84 13.43 5.24 -5.85
C ILE A 84 14.41 4.12 -5.48
N THR A 85 14.23 3.50 -4.31
CA THR A 85 15.08 2.43 -3.78
C THR A 85 14.59 1.04 -4.19
N TYR A 86 13.30 0.92 -4.49
CA TYR A 86 12.73 -0.27 -5.11
C TYR A 86 13.21 -0.37 -6.55
N THR A 87 13.88 -1.49 -6.84
CA THR A 87 14.46 -1.89 -8.13
C THR A 87 13.65 -1.38 -9.33
N PRO A 88 14.29 -0.91 -10.42
CA PRO A 88 13.62 -0.33 -11.60
C PRO A 88 12.43 -1.14 -12.17
N GLY A 89 12.37 -2.45 -11.90
CA GLY A 89 11.28 -3.34 -12.30
C GLY A 89 9.94 -3.16 -11.57
N LEU A 90 9.89 -2.48 -10.42
CA LEU A 90 8.67 -2.36 -9.59
C LEU A 90 7.76 -1.18 -10.00
N GLY A 91 8.24 -0.32 -10.90
CA GLY A 91 7.49 0.78 -11.49
C GLY A 91 7.49 2.04 -10.62
N GLN A 92 7.68 3.20 -11.26
CA GLN A 92 7.92 4.50 -10.61
C GLN A 92 6.67 5.19 -10.01
N HIS A 93 5.53 4.50 -9.99
CA HIS A 93 4.27 5.08 -9.53
C HIS A 93 3.73 4.33 -8.31
N PRO A 94 3.23 5.03 -7.29
CA PRO A 94 2.61 4.40 -6.14
C PRO A 94 1.30 3.75 -6.54
N HIS A 95 1.00 2.66 -5.86
CA HIS A 95 -0.18 1.87 -6.05
C HIS A 95 -0.64 1.28 -4.71
N TYR A 96 -1.91 0.89 -4.61
CA TYR A 96 -2.58 0.74 -3.32
C TYR A 96 -3.33 -0.58 -3.22
N TYR A 97 -3.22 -1.25 -2.07
CA TYR A 97 -3.99 -2.42 -1.72
C TYR A 97 -4.73 -2.18 -0.40
N GLN A 98 -6.06 -2.12 -0.43
CA GLN A 98 -6.87 -2.06 0.79
C GLN A 98 -6.99 -3.43 1.43
N ILE A 99 -6.82 -3.50 2.75
CA ILE A 99 -7.21 -4.67 3.53
C ILE A 99 -8.72 -4.61 3.74
N ILE A 100 -9.44 -5.61 3.21
CA ILE A 100 -10.91 -5.68 3.33
C ILE A 100 -11.37 -6.74 4.32
N LYS A 101 -10.51 -7.71 4.69
CA LYS A 101 -10.78 -8.73 5.70
C LYS A 101 -9.48 -9.38 6.19
N THR A 102 -9.44 -9.75 7.47
CA THR A 102 -8.49 -10.69 8.07
C THR A 102 -9.18 -12.05 8.27
N CYS A 103 -8.47 -13.15 7.98
CA CYS A 103 -8.93 -14.52 8.16
C CYS A 103 -8.25 -15.18 9.34
#